data_AF-L2FB60-F1
#
_entry.id   AF-L2FB60-F1
#
_cell.length_a   1.000
_cell.length_b   1.000
_cell.length_c   1.000
_cell.angle_alpha   90.00
_cell.angle_beta   90.00
_cell.angle_gamma   90.00
#
_symmetry.space_group_name_H-M   'P 1'
#
loop_
_entity.id
_entity.type
_entity.pdbx_description
1 polymer ?
#
loop_
_entity_poly.entity_id
_entity_poly.type
_entity_poly.pdbx_seq_one_letter_code
_entity_poly.pdbx_strand_id
1 'polypeptide(L)' 'MTAPKPAPVERVTENLEKPLNDKRTYRVIRLSNKLEALLVHDPETDKASAALDVNVGNFSDEYDMPGMAHAVEH' A
#
# COMPACT_ATOMS: atom_id res chain seq x y z
N MET A 1 9.28 -19.91 22.39
CA MET A 1 8.85 -19.86 20.98
C MET A 1 9.16 -18.46 20.46
N THR A 2 10.18 -18.32 19.63
CA THR A 2 10.67 -17.01 19.14
C THR A 2 9.91 -16.69 17.85
N ALA A 3 9.27 -15.52 17.76
CA ALA A 3 8.55 -15.11 16.56
C ALA A 3 9.49 -15.07 15.33
N PRO A 4 9.01 -15.44 14.13
CA PRO A 4 9.84 -15.37 12.93
C PRO A 4 10.31 -13.93 12.71
N LYS A 5 11.62 -13.78 12.49
CA LYS A 5 12.23 -12.48 12.19
C LYS A 5 11.63 -11.96 10.88
N PRO A 6 11.05 -10.75 10.83
CA PRO A 6 10.44 -10.24 9.61
C PRO A 6 11.48 -10.20 8.49
N ALA A 7 11.09 -10.60 7.29
CA ALA A 7 11.93 -10.51 6.11
C ALA A 7 12.44 -9.07 5.93
N PRO A 8 13.68 -8.88 5.44
CA PRO A 8 14.22 -7.53 5.24
C PRO A 8 13.33 -6.73 4.29
N VAL A 9 13.00 -5.51 4.70
CA VAL A 9 12.20 -4.54 3.93
C VAL A 9 13.16 -3.51 3.33
N GLU A 10 13.02 -3.27 2.03
CA GLU A 10 13.78 -2.23 1.32
C GLU A 10 13.18 -0.85 1.63
N ARG A 11 14.02 0.12 2.00
CA ARG A 11 13.61 1.52 2.16
C ARG A 11 13.89 2.26 0.86
N VAL A 12 12.84 2.59 0.13
CA VAL A 12 12.95 3.24 -1.19
C VAL A 12 13.27 4.71 -1.04
N THR A 13 12.49 5.45 -0.24
CA THR A 13 12.76 6.86 0.06
C THR A 13 12.03 7.32 1.33
N GLU A 14 12.58 8.33 2.00
CA GLU A 14 11.95 9.09 3.08
C GLU A 14 11.78 10.58 2.72
N ASN A 15 12.30 10.99 1.55
CA ASN A 15 12.27 12.36 1.06
C ASN A 15 11.23 12.48 -0.04
N LEU A 16 9.98 12.70 0.36
CA LEU A 16 8.89 13.02 -0.55
C LEU A 16 8.67 14.52 -0.57
N GLU A 17 8.39 15.06 -1.76
CA GLU A 17 7.91 16.43 -1.88
C GLU A 17 6.57 16.55 -1.15
N LYS A 18 6.48 17.54 -0.26
CA LYS A 18 5.26 17.84 0.49
C LYS A 18 5.11 19.34 0.73
N PRO A 19 3.88 19.84 0.90
CA PRO A 19 3.66 21.22 1.31
C PRO A 19 4.36 21.56 2.63
N LEU A 20 4.81 22.81 2.79
CA LEU A 20 5.52 23.28 3.99
C LEU A 20 4.71 23.15 5.29
N ASN A 21 3.38 23.22 5.18
CA ASN A 21 2.46 23.08 6.31
C ASN A 21 2.12 21.63 6.65
N ASP A 22 2.62 20.65 5.88
CA ASP A 22 2.40 19.24 6.15
C ASP A 22 3.39 18.71 7.20
N LYS A 23 2.88 18.47 8.40
CA LYS A 23 3.68 17.98 9.55
C LYS A 23 3.90 16.47 9.55
N ARG A 24 3.24 15.72 8.66
CA ARG A 24 3.31 14.25 8.62
C ARG A 24 4.69 13.80 8.12
N THR A 25 5.06 12.59 8.53
CA THR A 25 6.30 11.94 8.07
C THR A 25 5.96 10.78 7.15
N TYR A 26 6.73 10.63 6.07
CA TYR A 26 6.44 9.70 4.99
C TYR A 26 7.62 8.78 4.75
N ARG A 27 7.34 7.53 4.39
CA ARG A 27 8.35 6.56 3.96
C ARG A 27 7.76 5.65 2.89
N VAL A 28 8.46 5.51 1.77
CA VAL A 28 8.17 4.46 0.79
C VAL A 28 9.04 3.26 1.11
N ILE A 29 8.41 2.10 1.25
CA ILE A 29 9.08 0.81 1.41
C ILE A 29 8.72 -0.15 0.29
N ARG A 30 9.60 -1.09 0.01
CA ARG A 30 9.33 -2.24 -0.85
C ARG A 30 9.51 -3.54 -0.06
N LEU A 31 8.47 -4.36 -0.05
CA LEU A 31 8.43 -5.64 0.63
C LEU A 31 9.15 -6.71 -0.20
N SER A 32 9.48 -7.84 0.43
CA SER A 32 10.16 -8.96 -0.24
C SER A 32 9.36 -9.58 -1.39
N ASN A 33 8.02 -9.47 -1.35
CA ASN A 33 7.13 -9.86 -2.44
C ASN A 33 6.96 -8.76 -3.52
N LYS A 34 7.79 -7.71 -3.47
CA LYS A 34 7.84 -6.57 -4.39
C LYS A 34 6.68 -5.57 -4.26
N LEU A 35 5.75 -5.76 -3.31
CA LEU A 35 4.74 -4.75 -3.04
C LEU A 35 5.39 -3.48 -2.51
N GLU A 36 4.95 -2.33 -3.02
CA GLU A 36 5.33 -1.02 -2.52
C GLU A 36 4.28 -0.49 -1.57
N ALA A 37 4.72 0.15 -0.48
CA ALA A 37 3.82 0.79 0.46
C ALA A 37 4.32 2.18 0.83
N LEU A 38 3.40 3.14 0.82
CA LEU A 38 3.59 4.46 1.41
C LEU A 38 3.14 4.41 2.88
N LEU A 39 4.08 4.56 3.79
CA LEU A 39 3.81 4.72 5.21
C LEU A 39 3.65 6.21 5.50
N VAL A 40 2.52 6.56 6.11
CA VAL A 40 2.23 7.92 6.59
C VAL A 40 2.15 7.86 8.10
N HIS A 41 3.01 8.61 8.78
CA HIS A 41 2.97 8.74 10.24
C HIS A 41 2.48 10.13 10.62
N ASP A 42 1.34 10.14 11.30
CA ASP A 42 0.66 11.28 11.88
C ASP A 42 0.34 10.97 13.35
N PRO A 43 1.09 11.54 14.31
CA PRO A 43 0.87 11.26 15.73
C PRO A 43 -0.38 11.93 16.30
N GLU A 44 -0.99 12.89 15.60
CA GLU A 44 -2.17 13.63 16.05
C GLU A 44 -3.48 13.02 15.51
N THR A 45 -3.40 12.00 14.66
CA THR A 45 -4.58 11.40 14.02
C THR A 45 -5.45 10.64 15.02
N ASP A 46 -6.76 10.86 14.96
CA ASP A 46 -7.76 10.12 15.74
C ASP A 46 -8.10 8.76 15.11
N LYS A 47 -7.89 8.62 13.80
CA LYS A 47 -8.23 7.42 13.02
C LYS A 47 -7.11 7.04 12.07
N ALA A 48 -6.70 5.78 12.16
CA ALA A 48 -5.84 5.17 11.15
C ALA A 48 -6.64 4.79 9.90
N SER A 49 -5.96 4.77 8.75
CA SER A 49 -6.52 4.30 7.48
C SER A 49 -5.45 3.51 6.72
N ALA A 50 -5.90 2.62 5.84
CA ALA A 50 -5.08 1.88 4.90
C ALA A 50 -5.86 1.70 3.60
N ALA A 51 -5.13 1.64 2.49
CA ALA A 51 -5.66 1.33 1.17
C ALA A 51 -4.67 0.42 0.44
N LEU A 52 -5.19 -0.42 -0.45
CA LEU A 52 -4.40 -1.28 -1.33
C LEU A 52 -4.99 -1.20 -2.73
N ASP A 53 -4.11 -1.07 -3.71
CA ASP A 53 -4.46 -1.08 -5.12
C ASP A 53 -3.92 -2.35 -5.75
N VAL A 54 -4.74 -3.00 -6.59
CA VAL A 54 -4.30 -4.06 -7.48
C VAL A 54 -4.49 -3.53 -8.89
N ASN A 55 -3.40 -3.45 -9.65
CA ASN A 55 -3.39 -2.92 -11.01
C ASN A 55 -4.00 -3.92 -12.02
N VAL A 56 -5.25 -4.32 -11.79
CA VAL A 56 -6.11 -5.18 -12.61
C VAL A 56 -7.55 -4.74 -12.40
N GLY A 57 -8.43 -4.97 -13.38
CA GLY A 57 -9.84 -4.58 -13.26
C GLY A 57 -10.70 -5.26 -14.32
N ASN A 58 -11.90 -4.72 -14.55
CA ASN A 58 -12.89 -5.29 -15.47
C ASN A 58 -12.40 -5.42 -16.92
N PHE A 59 -11.42 -4.62 -17.36
CA PHE A 59 -10.77 -4.80 -18.67
C PHE A 59 -9.98 -6.12 -18.80
N SER A 60 -9.76 -6.81 -17.68
CA SER A 60 -9.13 -8.13 -17.63
C SER A 60 -10.13 -9.27 -17.41
N ASP A 61 -11.44 -8.98 -17.43
CA ASP A 61 -12.47 -10.01 -17.35
C ASP A 61 -12.41 -10.94 -18.57
N GLU A 62 -12.69 -12.23 -18.37
CA GLU A 62 -12.87 -13.16 -19.47
C GLU A 62 -14.12 -12.80 -20.28
N TYR A 63 -14.07 -13.00 -21.59
CA TYR A 63 -15.15 -12.58 -22.49
C TYR A 63 -16.50 -13.25 -22.16
N ASP A 64 -16.47 -14.51 -21.75
CA ASP A 64 -17.62 -15.30 -21.35
C ASP A 64 -18.01 -15.13 -19.87
N MET A 65 -17.24 -14.36 -19.10
CA MET A 65 -17.52 -14.07 -17.70
C MET A 65 -17.31 -12.58 -17.35
N PRO A 66 -18.15 -11.67 -17.88
CA PRO A 66 -18.08 -10.26 -17.54
C PRO A 66 -18.43 -10.00 -16.07
N GLY A 67 -17.71 -9.08 -15.43
CA GLY A 67 -17.94 -8.68 -14.04
C GLY A 67 -17.11 -9.46 -13.01
N MET A 68 -16.18 -10.33 -13.43
CA MET A 68 -15.35 -11.12 -12.51
C MET A 68 -14.51 -10.25 -11.58
N ALA A 69 -13.82 -9.22 -12.10
CA ALA A 69 -12.98 -8.36 -11.26
C ALA A 69 -13.78 -7.71 -10.13
N HIS A 70 -14.99 -7.25 -10.42
CA HIS A 70 -15.90 -6.68 -9.42
C HIS A 70 -16.45 -7.75 -8.47
N ALA A 71 -16.78 -8.94 -8.96
CA ALA A 71 -17.23 -10.04 -8.12
C ALA A 71 -16.15 -10.51 -7.12
N VAL A 72 -14.86 -10.37 -7.46
CA VAL A 72 -13.72 -10.68 -6.59
C VAL A 72 -13.42 -9.54 -5.60
N GLU A 73 -13.80 -8.30 -5.93
CA GLU A 73 -13.68 -7.15 -5.02
C GLU A 73 -14.68 -7.25 -3.86
N HIS A 74 -15.89 -7.77 -4.13
CA HIS A 74 -16.96 -7.99 -3.16
C HIS A 74 -16.65 -9.08 -2.13
#